data_AF-H2C9Q8-F1
#
_entry.id   AF-H2C9Q8-F1
#
_cell.length_a   1.000
_cell.length_b   1.000
_cell.length_c   1.000
_cell.angle_alpha   90.00
_cell.angle_beta   90.00
_cell.angle_gamma   90.00
#
_symmetry.space_group_name_H-M   'P 1'
#
loop_
_entity.id
_entity.type
_entity.pdbx_description
1 polymer ?
#
loop_
_entity_poly.entity_id
_entity_poly.type
_entity_poly.pdbx_seq_one_letter_code
_entity_poly.pdbx_strand_id
1 'polypeptide(L)'
;MKSGSRVAILVKVGELKGICVFRAGYLEHLFLGGEGLVEEFKRGKVVKEVNFSNFGTGNQYDGELVQECQRIVELIKEKLKKEERKE
;
A
#
# COMPACT_ATOMS: atom_id res chain seq x y z
N MET A 1 -3.93 13.18 -21.84
CA MET A 1 -3.99 11.76 -21.45
C MET A 1 -4.50 11.70 -20.02
N LYS A 2 -5.75 11.28 -19.76
CA LYS A 2 -6.24 11.16 -18.38
C LYS A 2 -5.51 9.98 -17.74
N SER A 3 -4.55 10.32 -16.88
CA SER A 3 -3.96 9.57 -15.77
C SER A 3 -4.35 8.10 -15.71
N GLY A 4 -3.38 7.20 -15.97
CA GLY A 4 -3.57 5.76 -15.86
C GLY A 4 -4.21 5.34 -14.53
N SER A 5 -4.98 4.27 -14.56
CA SER A 5 -5.73 3.76 -13.41
C SER A 5 -4.84 3.57 -12.18
N ARG A 6 -5.36 3.96 -11.01
CA ARG A 6 -4.68 3.73 -9.74
C ARG A 6 -5.14 2.43 -9.10
N VAL A 7 -4.18 1.67 -8.60
CA VAL A 7 -4.41 0.40 -7.89
C VAL A 7 -3.89 0.56 -6.47
N ALA A 8 -4.76 0.44 -5.47
CA ALA A 8 -4.37 0.45 -4.07
C ALA A 8 -4.31 -0.98 -3.54
N ILE A 9 -3.18 -1.39 -2.98
CA ILE A 9 -2.96 -2.73 -2.45
C ILE A 9 -2.70 -2.63 -0.95
N LEU A 10 -3.52 -3.31 -0.16
CA LEU A 10 -3.30 -3.52 1.25
C LEU A 10 -2.58 -4.85 1.47
N VAL A 11 -1.47 -4.81 2.20
CA VAL A 11 -0.75 -6.00 2.67
C VAL A 11 -0.48 -5.91 4.18
N LYS A 12 -0.26 -7.06 4.81
CA LYS A 12 0.14 -7.18 6.21
C LYS A 12 1.38 -8.07 6.29
N VAL A 13 2.47 -7.54 6.84
CA VAL A 13 3.75 -8.26 7.01
C VAL A 13 4.09 -8.34 8.50
N GLY A 14 3.64 -9.40 9.17
CA GLY A 14 3.64 -9.49 10.63
C GLY A 14 2.68 -8.46 11.24
N GLU A 15 3.17 -7.56 12.08
CA GLU A 15 2.34 -6.53 12.74
C GLU A 15 2.19 -5.24 11.90
N LEU A 16 3.06 -5.03 10.91
CA LEU A 16 3.03 -3.87 10.04
C LEU A 16 2.01 -4.06 8.91
N LYS A 17 1.08 -3.12 8.77
CA LYS A 17 0.23 -3.01 7.57
C LYS A 17 0.81 -1.96 6.64
N GLY A 18 0.65 -2.17 5.34
CA GLY A 18 1.04 -1.23 4.31
C GLY A 18 0.00 -1.12 3.22
N ILE A 19 -0.24 0.11 2.75
CA ILE A 19 -1.05 0.39 1.56
C ILE A 19 -0.14 0.99 0.50
N CYS A 20 0.05 0.26 -0.60
CA CYS A 20 0.77 0.74 -1.78
C CYS A 20 -0.23 1.23 -2.82
N VAL A 21 -0.08 2.47 -3.28
CA VAL A 21 -0.88 2.99 -4.39
C VAL A 21 0.00 3.07 -5.62
N PHE A 22 -0.33 2.25 -6.61
CA PHE A 22 0.37 2.20 -7.89
C PHE A 22 -0.38 2.99 -8.96
N ARG A 23 0.38 3.57 -9.88
CA ARG A 23 -0.14 4.20 -11.10
C ARG A 23 0.76 3.83 -12.27
N ALA A 24 0.16 3.25 -13.31
CA ALA A 24 0.90 2.77 -14.48
C ALA A 24 2.11 1.86 -14.11
N GLY A 25 1.95 1.04 -13.06
CA GLY A 25 2.99 0.13 -12.57
C GLY A 25 4.00 0.72 -11.58
N TYR A 26 4.03 2.04 -11.39
CA TYR A 26 4.95 2.69 -10.45
C TYR A 26 4.28 2.91 -9.10
N LEU A 27 5.04 2.76 -8.01
CA LEU A 27 4.60 3.13 -6.67
C LEU A 27 4.49 4.65 -6.57
N GLU A 28 3.27 5.18 -6.51
CA GLU A 28 3.00 6.62 -6.40
C GLU A 28 2.91 7.05 -4.93
N HIS A 29 2.26 6.24 -4.08
CA HIS A 29 2.17 6.49 -2.64
C HIS A 29 2.36 5.21 -1.83
N LEU A 30 2.92 5.37 -0.64
CA LEU A 30 3.04 4.32 0.36
C LEU A 30 2.56 4.84 1.71
N PHE A 31 1.66 4.08 2.34
CA PHE A 31 1.20 4.33 3.70
C PHE A 31 1.57 3.12 4.55
N LEU A 32 2.15 3.36 5.72
CA LEU A 32 2.55 2.33 6.67
C LEU A 32 1.90 2.62 8.01
N GLY A 33 1.45 1.59 8.71
CA GLY A 33 0.81 1.77 10.01
C GLY A 33 0.32 0.47 10.62
N GLY A 34 -0.37 0.60 11.75
CA GLY A 34 -0.95 -0.50 12.50
C GLY A 34 -2.46 -0.61 12.30
N GLU A 35 -3.17 -0.78 13.40
CA GLU A 35 -4.64 -0.78 13.41
C GLU A 35 -5.17 0.63 13.18
N GLY A 36 -6.02 0.80 12.15
CA GLY A 36 -6.53 2.11 11.72
C GLY A 36 -6.09 2.55 10.33
N LEU A 37 -4.99 1.99 9.80
CA LEU A 37 -4.40 2.41 8.50
C LEU A 37 -5.41 2.48 7.35
N VAL A 38 -6.31 1.50 7.25
CA VAL A 38 -7.32 1.45 6.18
C VAL A 38 -8.33 2.59 6.33
N GLU A 39 -8.75 2.89 7.55
CA GLU A 39 -9.71 3.96 7.82
C GLU A 39 -9.08 5.34 7.61
N GLU A 40 -7.81 5.51 7.99
CA GLU A 40 -7.02 6.71 7.69
C GLU A 40 -6.87 6.91 6.18
N PHE A 41 -6.54 5.84 5.45
CA PHE A 41 -6.44 5.88 3.99
C PHE A 41 -7.76 6.27 3.33
N LYS A 42 -8.90 5.70 3.78
CA LYS A 42 -10.24 6.02 3.27
C LYS A 42 -10.68 7.46 3.56
N ARG A 43 -10.12 8.12 4.56
CA ARG A 43 -10.35 9.55 4.81
C ARG A 43 -9.48 10.46 3.91
N GLY A 44 -8.41 9.92 3.35
CA GLY A 44 -7.47 10.65 2.50
C GLY A 44 -8.06 11.03 1.14
N LYS A 45 -7.42 11.99 0.45
CA LYS A 45 -7.84 12.40 -0.90
C LYS A 45 -7.50 11.34 -1.97
N VAL A 46 -6.41 10.59 -1.76
CA VAL A 46 -5.89 9.58 -2.70
C VAL A 46 -6.93 8.50 -3.00
N VAL A 47 -7.72 8.08 -2.00
CA VAL A 47 -8.76 7.05 -2.16
C VAL A 47 -9.77 7.40 -3.26
N LYS A 48 -10.07 8.69 -3.46
CA LYS A 48 -11.07 9.16 -4.44
C LYS A 48 -10.62 8.90 -5.88
N GLU A 49 -9.33 8.68 -6.08
CA GLU A 49 -8.74 8.44 -7.39
C GLU A 49 -8.35 6.97 -7.58
N VAL A 50 -8.59 6.10 -6.59
CA VAL A 50 -8.33 4.65 -6.68
C VAL A 50 -9.41 3.98 -7.50
N ASN A 51 -9.01 3.27 -8.55
CA ASN A 51 -9.92 2.52 -9.40
C ASN A 51 -10.05 1.05 -8.99
N PHE A 52 -8.98 0.49 -8.42
CA PHE A 52 -8.85 -0.93 -8.12
C PHE A 52 -8.20 -1.15 -6.76
N SER A 53 -8.64 -2.16 -6.00
CA SER A 53 -7.98 -2.61 -4.78
C SER A 53 -8.32 -4.04 -4.36
N ASN A 54 -7.57 -4.57 -3.40
CA ASN A 54 -7.84 -5.87 -2.76
C ASN A 54 -8.55 -5.75 -1.39
N PHE A 55 -9.02 -4.56 -1.00
CA PHE A 55 -9.59 -4.30 0.33
C PHE A 55 -10.91 -3.50 0.30
N GLY A 56 -11.65 -3.63 -0.80
CA GLY A 56 -13.02 -3.10 -0.92
C GLY A 56 -13.11 -1.61 -1.27
N THR A 57 -12.08 -1.05 -1.92
CA THR A 57 -12.07 0.32 -2.49
C THR A 57 -12.03 0.26 -4.03
N GLY A 58 -13.03 0.81 -4.70
CA GLY A 58 -13.12 0.66 -6.16
C GLY A 58 -13.42 -0.80 -6.56
N ASN A 59 -12.91 -1.22 -7.72
CA ASN A 59 -13.07 -2.58 -8.23
C ASN A 59 -12.07 -3.55 -7.57
N GLN A 60 -12.43 -4.84 -7.50
CA GLN A 60 -11.53 -5.87 -7.00
C GLN A 60 -10.27 -6.01 -7.87
N TYR A 61 -9.12 -6.21 -7.24
CA TYR A 61 -7.84 -6.48 -7.90
C TYR A 61 -7.02 -7.48 -7.09
N ASP A 62 -6.56 -8.54 -7.74
CA ASP A 62 -5.75 -9.61 -7.16
C ASP A 62 -4.54 -9.96 -8.04
N GLY A 63 -4.03 -8.98 -8.80
CA GLY A 63 -2.92 -9.16 -9.73
C GLY A 63 -1.52 -9.09 -9.10
N GLU A 64 -0.50 -9.03 -9.95
CA GLU A 64 0.93 -9.08 -9.58
C GLU A 64 1.39 -7.98 -8.61
N LEU A 65 0.72 -6.82 -8.60
CA LEU A 65 1.06 -5.70 -7.70
C LEU A 65 0.86 -6.06 -6.22
N VAL A 66 0.10 -7.12 -5.91
CA VAL A 66 -0.03 -7.65 -4.55
C VAL A 66 1.32 -8.13 -4.01
N GLN A 67 2.03 -8.95 -4.79
CA GLN A 67 3.35 -9.47 -4.42
C GLN A 67 4.38 -8.33 -4.37
N GLU A 68 4.28 -7.37 -5.29
CA GLU A 68 5.18 -6.22 -5.30
C GLU A 68 5.02 -5.36 -4.04
N CYS A 69 3.79 -5.04 -3.65
CA CYS A 69 3.53 -4.31 -2.41
C CYS A 69 4.04 -5.07 -1.18
N GLN A 70 3.84 -6.40 -1.16
CA GLN A 70 4.34 -7.24 -0.06
C GLN A 70 5.87 -7.16 0.06
N ARG A 71 6.60 -7.25 -1.05
CA ARG A 71 8.07 -7.12 -1.07
C ARG A 71 8.52 -5.74 -0.56
N ILE A 72 7.87 -4.66 -1.00
CA ILE A 72 8.18 -3.30 -0.56
C ILE A 72 8.03 -3.17 0.97
N VAL A 73 6.89 -3.62 1.51
CA VAL A 73 6.60 -3.51 2.95
C VAL A 73 7.54 -4.40 3.78
N GLU A 74 7.92 -5.56 3.28
CA GLU A 74 8.89 -6.45 3.93
C GLU A 74 10.28 -5.81 4.02
N LEU A 75 10.79 -5.25 2.92
CA LEU A 75 12.07 -4.54 2.90
C LEU A 75 12.09 -3.36 3.89
N ILE A 76 10.99 -2.61 4.00
CA ILE A 76 10.90 -1.49 4.93
C ILE A 76 10.89 -1.99 6.38
N LYS A 77 10.12 -3.03 6.68
CA LYS A 77 10.11 -3.65 8.01
C LYS A 77 11.51 -4.13 8.42
N GLU A 78 12.25 -4.74 7.50
CA GLU A 78 13.63 -5.15 7.77
C GLU A 78 14.58 -3.97 8.02
N LYS A 79 14.41 -2.86 7.29
CA LYS A 79 15.18 -1.64 7.52
C LYS A 79 14.89 -1.03 8.88
N LEU A 80 13.62 -0.87 9.25
CA LEU A 80 13.21 -0.34 10.55
C LEU A 80 13.82 -1.15 11.70
N LYS A 81 13.72 -2.48 11.65
CA LYS A 81 14.34 -3.38 12.65
C LYS A 81 15.85 -3.25 12.76
N LYS A 82 16.54 -2.93 11.66
CA LYS A 82 18.00 -2.74 11.65
C LYS A 82 18.40 -1.41 12.26
N GLU A 83 17.57 -0.38 12.14
CA GLU A 83 17.82 0.93 12.77
C GLU A 83 17.60 0.85 14.29
N GLU A 84 16.54 0.18 14.75
CA GLU A 84 16.27 -0.02 16.19
C GLU A 84 17.36 -0.78 16.96
N ARG A 85 18.22 -1.54 16.27
CA ARG A 85 19.32 -2.32 16.88
C ARG A 85 20.66 -1.56 16.95
N LYS A 86 20.73 -0.39 16.34
CA LYS A 86 21.96 0.44 16.33
C LYS A 86 21.99 1.48 17.45
N GLU A 87 20.87 1.66 18.15
CA GLU A 87 20.77 2.36 19.44
C GLU A 87 20.97 1.36 20.59
#